data_AF-A0A3D5QCT7-F1
#
_entry.id   AF-A0A3D5QCT7-F1
#
_cell.length_a   1.000
_cell.length_b   1.000
_cell.length_c   1.000
_cell.angle_alpha   90.00
_cell.angle_beta   90.00
_cell.angle_gamma   90.00
#
_symmetry.space_group_name_H-M   'P 1'
#
loop_
_entity.id
_entity.type
_entity.pdbx_description
1 polymer ?
#
loop_
_entity_poly.entity_id
_entity_poly.type
_entity_poly.pdbx_seq_one_letter_code
_entity_poly.pdbx_strand_id
1 'polypeptide(L)'
;MRNNVKTITIIGGGLAGTEAAYQLAEHGFNVKLYEMRPDKMTPAHSTGFLGELVCSNSLKSESLSTGSGLLKAELDKLGSIIIKTAQET
;
A
#
# COMPACT_ATOMS: atom_id res chain seq x y z
N MET A 1 17.71 10.07 -26.48
CA MET A 1 16.39 10.65 -26.17
C MET A 1 16.23 10.65 -24.66
N ARG A 2 16.23 11.83 -24.00
CA ARG A 2 15.83 11.91 -22.58
C ARG A 2 14.31 11.80 -22.56
N ASN A 3 13.78 10.60 -22.37
CA ASN A 3 12.37 10.44 -22.04
C ASN A 3 12.12 11.25 -20.78
N ASN A 4 11.26 12.25 -20.88
CA ASN A 4 10.87 13.09 -19.77
C ASN A 4 10.02 12.21 -18.85
N VAL A 5 10.67 11.40 -18.00
CA VAL A 5 9.98 10.45 -17.11
C VAL A 5 9.19 11.28 -16.11
N LYS A 6 7.89 11.47 -16.39
CA LYS A 6 6.98 12.16 -15.47
C LYS A 6 7.02 11.40 -14.15
N THR A 7 7.47 12.10 -13.11
CA THR A 7 7.49 11.56 -11.75
C THR A 7 6.09 11.62 -11.17
N ILE A 8 5.59 10.52 -10.62
CA ILE A 8 4.29 10.43 -9.97
C ILE A 8 4.50 10.62 -8.46
N THR A 9 3.78 11.58 -7.89
CA THR A 9 3.83 11.89 -6.47
C THR A 9 2.69 11.18 -5.74
N ILE A 10 3.03 10.42 -4.70
CA ILE A 10 2.08 9.80 -3.77
C ILE A 10 2.23 10.51 -2.43
N ILE A 11 1.11 10.96 -1.85
CA ILE A 11 1.07 11.64 -0.55
C ILE A 11 0.38 10.71 0.45
N GLY A 12 1.14 10.25 1.44
CA GLY A 12 0.71 9.33 2.49
C GLY A 12 1.21 7.90 2.27
N GLY A 13 1.89 7.36 3.28
CA GLY A 13 2.45 6.01 3.34
C GLY A 13 1.57 4.99 4.06
N GLY A 14 0.25 5.15 3.99
CA GLY A 14 -0.71 4.14 4.48
C GLY A 14 -0.78 2.93 3.54
N LEU A 15 -1.71 2.00 3.79
CA LEU A 15 -1.90 0.80 2.94
C LEU A 15 -2.09 1.16 1.45
N ALA A 16 -3.01 2.08 1.15
CA ALA A 16 -3.31 2.47 -0.22
C ALA A 16 -2.14 3.20 -0.91
N GLY A 17 -1.46 4.10 -0.20
CA GLY A 17 -0.33 4.85 -0.76
C GLY A 17 0.89 3.97 -1.00
N THR A 18 1.13 2.99 -0.11
CA THR A 18 2.19 2.00 -0.27
C THR A 18 1.92 1.09 -1.47
N GLU A 19 0.70 0.56 -1.60
CA GLU A 19 0.30 -0.26 -2.75
C GLU A 19 0.41 0.53 -4.07
N ALA A 20 -0.11 1.77 -4.10
CA ALA A 20 -0.02 2.61 -5.29
C ALA A 20 1.43 2.92 -5.68
N ALA A 21 2.28 3.26 -4.70
CA ALA A 21 3.68 3.56 -4.95
C ALA A 21 4.42 2.32 -5.46
N TYR A 22 4.18 1.15 -4.85
CA TYR A 22 4.78 -0.12 -5.25
C TYR A 22 4.38 -0.50 -6.68
N GLN A 23 3.07 -0.51 -6.98
CA GLN A 23 2.56 -0.85 -8.31
C GLN A 23 3.12 0.07 -9.39
N LEU A 24 3.15 1.39 -9.15
CA LEU A 24 3.73 2.32 -10.10
C LEU A 24 5.24 2.09 -10.32
N ALA A 25 5.99 1.81 -9.26
CA ALA A 25 7.42 1.50 -9.36
C ALA A 25 7.67 0.21 -10.16
N GLU A 26 6.91 -0.86 -9.89
CA GLU A 26 7.00 -2.14 -10.61
C GLU A 26 6.68 -2.00 -12.12
N HIS A 27 5.82 -1.05 -12.49
CA HIS A 27 5.48 -0.75 -13.88
C HIS A 27 6.41 0.29 -14.54
N GLY A 28 7.57 0.58 -13.91
CA GLY A 28 8.62 1.40 -14.49
C GLY A 28 8.39 2.91 -14.40
N PHE A 29 7.43 3.37 -13.59
CA PHE A 29 7.25 4.80 -13.33
C PHE A 29 8.23 5.29 -12.27
N ASN A 30 8.68 6.53 -12.40
CA ASN A 30 9.43 7.20 -11.33
C ASN A 30 8.42 7.68 -10.27
N VAL A 31 8.58 7.24 -9.02
CA VAL A 31 7.63 7.52 -7.94
C VAL A 31 8.31 8.28 -6.81
N LYS A 32 7.63 9.31 -6.30
CA LYS A 32 7.98 9.96 -5.04
C LYS A 32 6.87 9.74 -4.03
N LEU A 33 7.14 8.91 -3.03
CA LEU A 33 6.25 8.70 -1.89
C LEU A 33 6.66 9.64 -0.75
N TYR A 34 5.71 10.46 -0.30
CA TYR A 34 5.87 11.33 0.86
C TYR A 34 5.07 10.76 2.03
N GLU A 35 5.77 10.46 3.13
CA GLU A 35 5.17 10.11 4.41
C GLU A 35 5.74 11.06 5.46
N MET A 36 4.86 11.59 6.32
CA MET A 36 5.28 12.53 7.36
C MET A 36 5.93 11.83 8.55
N ARG A 37 5.63 10.55 8.76
CA ARG A 37 6.26 9.69 9.77
C ARG A 37 7.65 9.23 9.30
N PRO A 38 8.63 9.05 10.21
CA PRO A 38 8.54 9.20 11.67
C PRO A 38 8.64 10.64 12.18
N ASP A 39 8.99 11.62 11.33
CA ASP A 39 9.25 13.00 11.75
C ASP A 39 8.03 13.66 12.41
N LYS A 40 6.82 13.36 11.92
CA LYS A 40 5.55 13.79 12.49
C LYS A 40 4.60 12.61 12.66
N MET A 41 4.54 12.12 13.90
CA MET A 41 3.63 11.05 14.30
C MET A 41 2.18 11.55 14.50
N THR A 42 1.22 10.62 14.48
CA THR A 42 -0.16 10.87 14.95
C THR A 42 -0.48 9.95 16.13
N PRO A 43 -1.51 10.26 16.95
CA PRO A 43 -1.89 9.40 18.07
C PRO A 43 -2.30 7.97 17.68
N ALA A 44 -2.61 7.72 16.41
CA ALA A 44 -2.99 6.40 15.92
C ALA A 44 -1.78 5.52 15.57
N HIS A 45 -0.63 6.11 15.25
CA HIS A 45 0.54 5.37 14.76
C HIS A 45 1.57 5.18 15.86
N SER A 46 2.12 3.98 15.94
CA SER A 46 3.18 3.58 16.86
C SER A 46 4.54 3.49 16.17
N THR A 47 4.59 3.50 14.82
CA THR A 47 5.84 3.31 14.06
C THR A 47 6.04 4.35 12.95
N GLY A 48 7.29 4.50 12.52
CA GLY A 48 7.64 5.23 11.31
C GLY A 48 7.45 4.44 10.01
N PHE A 49 6.93 3.22 10.07
CA PHE A 49 6.85 2.32 8.93
C PHE A 49 5.64 2.61 8.04
N LEU A 50 5.80 2.28 6.76
CA LEU A 50 4.74 2.32 5.77
C LEU A 50 3.72 1.20 6.03
N GLY A 51 2.46 1.43 5.64
CA GLY A 51 1.42 0.41 5.71
C GLY A 51 1.00 -0.04 7.12
N GLU A 52 1.31 0.74 8.16
CA GLU A 52 0.93 0.40 9.55
C GLU A 52 -0.58 0.20 9.72
N LEU A 53 -0.97 -0.90 10.37
CA LEU A 53 -2.34 -1.16 10.82
C LEU A 53 -2.55 -0.53 12.20
N VAL A 54 -3.36 0.53 12.26
CA VAL A 54 -3.56 1.36 13.48
C VAL A 54 -4.83 1.03 14.28
N CYS A 55 -5.60 0.03 13.85
CA CYS A 55 -6.85 -0.37 14.48
C CYS A 55 -6.86 -1.88 14.68
N SER A 56 -7.71 -2.62 13.96
CA SER A 56 -7.65 -4.08 13.94
C SER A 56 -6.51 -4.58 13.06
N ASN A 57 -5.89 -5.69 13.47
CA ASN A 57 -4.98 -6.47 12.64
C ASN A 57 -5.72 -7.39 11.63
N SER A 58 -7.05 -7.42 11.64
CA SER A 58 -7.85 -8.19 10.69
C SER A 58 -7.98 -7.45 9.36
N LEU A 59 -7.61 -8.13 8.26
CA LEU A 59 -7.95 -7.71 6.89
C LEU A 59 -9.35 -8.18 6.44
N LYS A 60 -10.24 -8.43 7.41
CA LYS A 60 -11.62 -8.90 7.23
C LYS A 60 -11.75 -10.26 6.53
N SER A 61 -12.98 -10.64 6.19
CA SER A 61 -13.35 -11.92 5.58
C SER A 61 -12.63 -12.18 4.26
N GLU A 62 -12.20 -13.43 4.04
CA GLU A 62 -11.72 -13.98 2.76
C GLU A 62 -12.85 -14.50 1.86
N SER A 63 -14.09 -14.58 2.36
CA SER A 63 -15.22 -15.08 1.57
C SER A 63 -15.51 -14.18 0.36
N LEU A 64 -15.55 -14.78 -0.83
CA LEU A 64 -15.89 -14.09 -2.09
C LEU A 64 -17.31 -13.49 -2.10
N SER A 65 -18.19 -13.93 -1.18
CA SER A 65 -19.50 -13.33 -0.99
C SER A 65 -19.47 -11.97 -0.26
N THR A 66 -18.30 -11.56 0.23
CA THR A 66 -18.09 -10.29 0.94
C THR A 66 -17.25 -9.34 0.11
N GLY A 67 -17.51 -8.03 0.22
CA GLY A 67 -16.71 -7.03 -0.50
C GLY A 67 -15.22 -7.07 -0.17
N SER A 68 -14.84 -7.37 1.08
CA SER A 68 -13.43 -7.52 1.46
C SER A 68 -12.80 -8.77 0.84
N GLY A 69 -13.50 -9.91 0.81
CA GLY A 69 -12.96 -11.13 0.24
C GLY A 69 -12.82 -11.05 -1.28
N LEU A 70 -13.82 -10.50 -1.97
CA LEU A 70 -13.73 -10.28 -3.41
C LEU A 70 -12.57 -9.32 -3.76
N LEU A 71 -12.46 -8.19 -3.05
CA LEU A 71 -11.38 -7.23 -3.28
C LEU A 71 -9.99 -7.86 -3.05
N LYS A 72 -9.83 -8.69 -2.02
CA LYS A 72 -8.56 -9.39 -1.78
C LYS A 72 -8.21 -10.36 -2.89
N ALA A 73 -9.19 -11.10 -3.40
CA ALA A 73 -8.98 -12.01 -4.53
C ALA A 73 -8.61 -11.25 -5.83
N GLU A 74 -9.15 -10.05 -6.04
CA GLU A 74 -8.76 -9.18 -7.16
C GLU A 74 -7.34 -8.62 -6.97
N LEU A 75 -7.02 -8.12 -5.77
CA LEU A 75 -5.70 -7.61 -5.42
C LEU A 75 -4.61 -8.68 -5.53
N ASP A 76 -4.90 -9.90 -5.11
CA ASP A 76 -4.00 -11.06 -5.25
C ASP A 76 -3.67 -11.33 -6.73
N LYS A 77 -4.69 -11.37 -7.59
CA LYS A 77 -4.52 -11.51 -9.05
C LYS A 77 -3.74 -10.37 -9.69
N LEU A 78 -3.83 -9.16 -9.12
CA LEU A 78 -3.06 -7.98 -9.54
C LEU A 78 -1.67 -7.92 -8.89
N GLY A 79 -1.27 -8.94 -8.14
CA GLY A 79 0.05 -9.05 -7.56
C GLY A 79 0.31 -8.11 -6.39
N SER A 80 -0.74 -7.72 -5.65
CA SER A 80 -0.66 -6.78 -4.53
C SER A 80 0.41 -7.14 -3.51
N ILE A 81 1.27 -6.17 -3.19
CA ILE A 81 2.29 -6.34 -2.15
C ILE A 81 1.62 -6.47 -0.78
N ILE A 82 0.55 -5.71 -0.50
CA ILE A 82 -0.14 -5.75 0.79
C ILE A 82 -0.74 -7.14 1.05
N ILE A 83 -1.40 -7.73 0.05
CA ILE A 83 -2.02 -9.05 0.22
C ILE A 83 -0.97 -10.16 0.31
N LYS A 84 0.09 -10.10 -0.51
CA LYS A 84 1.21 -11.05 -0.41
C LYS A 84 1.86 -11.02 0.97
N THR A 85 2.22 -9.83 1.46
CA THR A 85 2.80 -9.68 2.80
C THR A 85 1.86 -10.15 3.92
N ALA A 86 0.55 -9.97 3.76
CA ALA A 86 -0.42 -10.49 4.74
C ALA A 86 -0.54 -12.03 4.77
N GLN A 87 -0.11 -12.70 3.70
CA GLN A 87 -0.11 -14.16 3.58
C GLN A 87 1.24 -14.79 3.98
N GLU A 88 2.30 -14.00 4.09
CA GLU A 88 3.61 -14.43 4.58
C GLU A 88 3.51 -14.74 6.09
N THR A 89 3.82 -15.99 6.49
CA THR A 89 3.74 -16.48 7.87
C THR A 89 5.13 -16.82 8.41
#